data_AF-W9VI69-F1
#
_entry.id   AF-W9VI69-F1
#
_cell.length_a   1.000
_cell.length_b   1.000
_cell.length_c   1.000
_cell.angle_alpha   90.00
_cell.angle_beta   90.00
_cell.angle_gamma   90.00
#
_symmetry.space_group_name_H-M   'P 1'
#
loop_
_entity.id
_entity.type
_entity.pdbx_description
1 polymer ?
#
loop_
_entity_poly.entity_id
_entity_poly.type
_entity_poly.pdbx_seq_one_letter_code
_entity_poly.pdbx_strand_id
1 'polypeptide(L)'
;MDDSSATNPHHENLTNGTSTSDRKHPSSATKLSPAETPPQPTALQQHVLFWDRDNDGIIHPWDVYTGFRELGFNVPFSIGSLLIPIFFSYPTSLAYSWIPDPLLRIYVDSGHKAKHGSDTGVFDVDGHFHADRFDTMFERWDVDRCGGLSADQMWAMWKKNRLAADVAGWCFAFMELWTTWLLLQKDGRVWKEDLRGCYDGTLFWKISELVQKGQWDQGYGIRDFFDGMRRGGTWRNWEVKDQGHEHTGSMNGSAQKN
;
A
#
# COMPACT_ATOMS: atom_id res chain seq x y z
N MET A 1 -50.62 57.91 2.77
CA MET A 1 -50.29 57.12 1.57
C MET A 1 -48.89 56.60 1.78
N ASP A 2 -48.58 55.46 2.40
CA ASP A 2 -49.30 54.29 2.94
C ASP A 2 -48.39 53.83 4.13
N ASP A 3 -48.82 53.73 5.38
CA ASP A 3 -49.71 52.79 6.09
C ASP A 3 -49.16 51.36 6.33
N SER A 4 -49.37 50.88 7.57
CA SER A 4 -49.14 49.53 8.14
C SER A 4 -47.74 49.25 8.74
N SER A 5 -47.45 49.19 10.05
CA SER A 5 -48.07 48.60 11.27
C SER A 5 -47.50 47.22 11.67
N ALA A 6 -47.01 47.09 12.91
CA ALA A 6 -47.14 45.95 13.84
C ALA A 6 -46.05 46.09 14.94
N THR A 7 -46.26 46.73 16.09
CA THR A 7 -46.95 46.29 17.33
C THR A 7 -46.75 44.82 17.74
N ASN A 8 -46.01 44.66 18.83
CA ASN A 8 -45.91 43.49 19.71
C ASN A 8 -47.02 43.56 20.78
N PRO A 9 -47.67 42.45 21.18
CA PRO A 9 -47.84 42.22 22.60
C PRO A 9 -47.80 40.75 23.07
N HIS A 10 -47.12 40.56 24.20
CA HIS A 10 -47.48 39.81 25.41
C HIS A 10 -48.53 38.67 25.44
N HIS A 11 -48.17 37.70 26.30
CA HIS A 11 -48.95 37.05 27.37
C HIS A 11 -49.32 35.56 27.26
N GLU A 12 -48.93 34.87 28.34
CA GLU A 12 -49.20 33.50 28.76
C GLU A 12 -50.68 33.11 28.75
N ASN A 13 -50.95 31.81 28.61
CA ASN A 13 -51.94 31.11 29.43
C ASN A 13 -51.74 29.59 29.42
N LEU A 14 -51.49 29.04 30.61
CA LEU A 14 -51.72 27.62 30.95
C LEU A 14 -53.22 27.34 30.99
N THR A 15 -53.66 26.18 30.49
CA THR A 15 -54.81 25.45 31.05
C THR A 15 -54.64 23.94 30.98
N ASN A 16 -55.11 23.31 32.06
CA ASN A 16 -55.06 21.90 32.42
C ASN A 16 -56.08 21.02 31.66
N GLY A 17 -55.71 19.74 31.46
CA GLY A 17 -56.45 18.65 32.11
C GLY A 17 -57.51 17.84 31.34
N THR A 18 -57.15 16.57 31.11
CA THR A 18 -57.97 15.34 31.27
C THR A 18 -58.84 14.85 30.11
N SER A 19 -58.44 13.71 29.51
CA SER A 19 -59.36 12.61 29.20
C SER A 19 -58.64 11.27 29.19
N THR A 20 -59.39 10.22 29.53
CA THR A 20 -59.01 8.97 30.18
C THR A 20 -58.90 7.77 29.23
N SER A 21 -58.16 6.75 29.70
CA SER A 21 -58.31 5.30 29.39
C SER A 21 -57.96 4.82 27.98
N ASP A 22 -56.82 4.13 27.85
CA ASP A 22 -56.85 2.67 27.65
C ASP A 22 -55.42 2.09 27.70
N ARG A 23 -55.17 1.30 28.75
CA ARG A 23 -53.91 0.60 28.99
C ARG A 23 -54.02 -0.80 28.37
N LYS A 24 -53.46 -0.99 27.18
CA LYS A 24 -53.09 -2.32 26.67
C LYS A 24 -51.59 -2.33 26.40
N HIS A 25 -50.86 -3.10 27.21
CA HIS A 25 -49.49 -3.52 26.93
C HIS A 25 -49.47 -4.43 25.70
N PRO A 26 -48.64 -4.15 24.68
CA PRO A 26 -48.00 -5.19 23.91
C PRO A 26 -46.58 -5.37 24.46
N SER A 27 -46.28 -6.59 24.88
CA SER A 27 -44.94 -7.03 25.21
C SER A 27 -44.09 -6.97 23.95
N SER A 28 -43.40 -5.85 23.72
CA SER A 28 -42.37 -5.75 22.70
C SER A 28 -41.18 -6.57 23.19
N ALA A 29 -41.14 -7.83 22.78
CA ALA A 29 -39.90 -8.59 22.74
C ALA A 29 -38.95 -7.80 21.82
N THR A 30 -38.00 -7.10 22.43
CA THR A 30 -36.86 -6.50 21.76
C THR A 30 -36.18 -7.61 20.96
N LYS A 31 -36.42 -7.66 19.65
CA LYS A 31 -35.57 -8.39 18.72
C LYS A 31 -34.17 -7.81 18.93
N LEU A 32 -33.26 -8.61 19.50
CA LEU A 32 -31.84 -8.30 19.42
C LEU A 32 -31.50 -8.10 17.95
N SER A 33 -30.86 -6.97 17.63
CA SER A 33 -30.20 -6.80 16.33
C SER A 33 -29.27 -7.99 16.08
N PRO A 34 -29.17 -8.49 14.84
CA PRO A 34 -28.11 -9.42 14.49
C PRO A 34 -26.77 -8.80 14.88
N ALA A 35 -25.91 -9.57 15.55
CA ALA A 35 -24.54 -9.16 15.80
C ALA A 35 -23.96 -8.63 14.49
N GLU A 36 -23.58 -7.36 14.46
CA GLU A 36 -22.96 -6.74 13.30
C GLU A 36 -21.72 -7.57 12.98
N THR A 37 -21.72 -8.21 11.80
CA THR A 37 -20.48 -8.80 11.27
C THR A 37 -19.44 -7.70 11.29
N PRO A 38 -18.26 -7.92 11.91
CA PRO A 38 -17.24 -6.89 11.96
C PRO A 38 -16.95 -6.39 10.53
N PRO A 39 -16.77 -5.08 10.35
CA PRO A 39 -16.52 -4.51 9.03
C PRO A 39 -15.30 -5.19 8.40
N GLN A 40 -15.40 -5.51 7.11
CA GLN A 40 -14.29 -6.11 6.38
C GLN A 40 -13.10 -5.15 6.36
N PRO A 41 -11.86 -5.62 6.60
CA PRO A 41 -10.69 -4.75 6.60
C PRO A 41 -10.47 -4.14 5.22
N THR A 42 -10.07 -2.87 5.17
CA THR A 42 -9.67 -2.21 3.93
C THR A 42 -8.44 -2.90 3.32
N ALA A 43 -8.19 -2.70 2.03
CA ALA A 43 -7.02 -3.26 1.37
C ALA A 43 -5.70 -2.80 2.02
N LEU A 44 -5.62 -1.53 2.43
CA LEU A 44 -4.46 -1.05 3.17
C LEU A 44 -4.33 -1.71 4.54
N GLN A 45 -5.43 -1.95 5.26
CA GLN A 45 -5.38 -2.71 6.52
C GLN A 45 -4.88 -4.14 6.26
N GLN A 46 -5.35 -4.82 5.21
CA GLN A 46 -4.85 -6.15 4.83
C GLN A 46 -3.35 -6.14 4.51
N HIS A 47 -2.88 -5.12 3.80
CA HIS A 47 -1.46 -4.90 3.52
C HIS A 47 -0.64 -4.70 4.80
N VAL A 48 -1.19 -3.96 5.77
CA VAL A 48 -0.56 -3.62 7.05
C VAL A 48 -0.54 -4.82 8.01
N LEU A 49 -1.53 -5.70 7.98
CA LEU A 49 -1.61 -6.90 8.83
C LEU A 49 -0.42 -7.85 8.68
N PHE A 50 0.28 -7.82 7.53
CA PHE A 50 1.52 -8.58 7.39
C PHE A 50 2.62 -8.13 8.37
N TRP A 51 2.61 -6.85 8.73
CA TRP A 51 3.57 -6.20 9.59
C TRP A 51 3.09 -6.15 11.05
N ASP A 52 1.80 -5.96 11.30
CA ASP A 52 1.16 -6.01 12.62
C ASP A 52 0.63 -7.42 12.92
N ARG A 53 1.53 -8.32 13.32
CA ARG A 53 1.25 -9.77 13.34
C ARG A 53 0.56 -10.26 14.60
N ASP A 54 0.84 -9.62 15.72
CA ASP A 54 0.10 -9.82 16.97
C ASP A 54 -1.19 -9.01 17.02
N ASN A 55 -1.42 -8.15 16.01
CA ASN A 55 -2.67 -7.45 15.76
C ASN A 55 -3.06 -6.59 16.97
N ASP A 56 -2.07 -5.88 17.51
CA ASP A 56 -2.22 -4.95 18.62
C ASP A 56 -2.35 -3.48 18.16
N GLY A 57 -2.27 -3.25 16.84
CA GLY A 57 -2.37 -1.93 16.22
C GLY A 57 -1.04 -1.16 16.20
N ILE A 58 0.07 -1.81 16.57
CA ILE A 58 1.39 -1.20 16.72
C ILE A 58 2.42 -2.02 15.95
N ILE A 59 3.05 -1.40 14.96
CA ILE A 59 4.20 -2.00 14.28
C ILE A 59 5.48 -1.46 14.91
N HIS A 60 6.26 -2.36 15.51
CA HIS A 60 7.59 -2.05 16.01
C HIS A 60 8.64 -2.11 14.88
N PRO A 61 9.79 -1.43 15.05
CA PRO A 61 10.90 -1.56 14.10
C PRO A 61 11.35 -3.01 13.86
N TRP A 62 11.22 -3.87 14.88
CA TRP A 62 11.56 -5.29 14.75
C TRP A 62 10.57 -6.07 13.87
N ASP A 63 9.30 -5.69 13.85
CA ASP A 63 8.30 -6.31 12.98
C ASP A 63 8.57 -5.97 11.52
N VAL A 64 8.98 -4.72 11.25
CA VAL A 64 9.44 -4.31 9.91
C VAL A 64 10.65 -5.14 9.47
N TYR A 65 11.68 -5.27 10.32
CA TYR A 65 12.83 -6.11 10.00
C TYR A 65 12.41 -7.55 9.71
N THR A 66 11.57 -8.13 10.57
CA THR A 66 11.11 -9.52 10.46
C THR A 66 10.29 -9.75 9.19
N GLY A 67 9.36 -8.85 8.87
CA GLY A 67 8.56 -8.93 7.65
C GLY A 67 9.42 -8.88 6.38
N PHE A 68 10.44 -8.00 6.33
CA PHE A 68 11.37 -7.98 5.19
C PHE A 68 12.15 -9.30 5.07
N ARG A 69 12.55 -9.91 6.19
CA ARG A 69 13.22 -11.23 6.18
C ARG A 69 12.29 -12.33 5.67
N GLU A 70 11.02 -12.31 6.04
CA GLU A 70 10.00 -13.24 5.56
C GLU A 70 9.70 -13.08 4.07
N LEU A 71 9.76 -11.85 3.55
CA LEU A 71 9.64 -11.56 2.12
C LEU A 71 10.90 -11.93 1.31
N GLY A 72 11.93 -12.52 1.95
CA GLY A 72 13.12 -13.02 1.27
C GLY A 72 14.23 -11.97 1.07
N PHE A 73 14.08 -10.75 1.58
CA PHE A 73 15.15 -9.75 1.54
C PHE A 73 16.34 -10.20 2.38
N ASN A 74 17.56 -9.96 1.88
CA ASN A 74 18.78 -10.24 2.64
C ASN A 74 18.94 -9.30 3.86
N VAL A 75 19.89 -9.63 4.74
CA VAL A 75 20.15 -8.87 5.99
C VAL A 75 20.42 -7.38 5.72
N PRO A 76 21.31 -6.97 4.79
CA PRO A 76 21.51 -5.56 4.48
C PRO A 76 20.23 -4.80 4.10
N PHE A 77 19.41 -5.34 3.20
CA PHE A 77 18.14 -4.70 2.82
C PHE A 77 17.13 -4.69 3.97
N SER A 78 17.10 -5.75 4.80
CA SER A 78 16.22 -5.82 5.97
C SER A 78 16.63 -4.78 7.04
N ILE A 79 17.93 -4.52 7.22
CA ILE A 79 18.38 -3.41 8.07
C ILE A 79 18.00 -2.06 7.45
N GLY A 80 18.15 -1.92 6.13
CA GLY A 80 17.72 -0.72 5.40
C GLY A 80 16.23 -0.41 5.57
N SER A 81 15.38 -1.43 5.74
CA SER A 81 13.94 -1.25 5.98
C SER A 81 13.62 -0.50 7.27
N LEU A 82 14.55 -0.41 8.22
CA LEU A 82 14.39 0.36 9.46
C LEU A 82 14.30 1.88 9.22
N LEU A 83 14.53 2.35 7.98
CA LEU A 83 14.15 3.70 7.58
C LEU A 83 12.63 3.93 7.62
N ILE A 84 11.81 2.89 7.38
CA ILE A 84 10.34 2.99 7.43
C ILE A 84 9.87 3.50 8.79
N PRO A 85 10.19 2.87 9.94
CA PRO A 85 9.76 3.39 11.24
C PRO A 85 10.35 4.77 11.56
N ILE A 86 11.56 5.10 11.09
CA ILE A 86 12.13 6.46 11.23
C ILE A 86 11.21 7.51 10.59
N PHE A 87 10.63 7.20 9.43
CA PHE A 87 9.82 8.13 8.66
C PHE A 87 8.32 8.10 8.99
N PHE A 88 7.77 6.94 9.34
CA PHE A 88 6.33 6.74 9.55
C PHE A 88 5.91 6.87 11.02
N SER A 89 6.85 6.75 11.97
CA SER A 89 6.50 6.79 13.40
C SER A 89 5.89 8.12 13.80
N TYR A 90 6.55 9.26 13.49
CA TYR A 90 6.03 10.56 13.88
C TYR A 90 4.68 10.92 13.23
N PRO A 91 4.51 10.79 11.89
CA PRO A 91 3.22 11.06 11.25
C PRO A 91 2.06 10.27 11.87
N THR A 92 2.26 8.99 12.16
CA THR A 92 1.22 8.16 12.77
C THR A 92 1.01 8.49 14.26
N SER A 93 2.08 8.77 15.02
CA SER A 93 1.96 9.13 16.43
C SER A 93 1.25 10.48 16.67
N LEU A 94 1.14 11.36 15.67
CA LEU A 94 0.46 12.66 15.76
C LEU A 94 -1.02 12.58 16.16
N ALA A 95 -1.66 11.41 16.05
CA ALA A 95 -3.01 11.20 16.60
C ALA A 95 -3.03 11.19 18.14
N TYR A 96 -1.90 10.86 18.77
CA TYR A 96 -1.78 10.62 20.21
C TYR A 96 -0.88 11.66 20.91
N SER A 97 0.16 12.14 20.23
CA SER A 97 1.19 13.00 20.81
C SER A 97 1.87 13.89 19.77
N TRP A 98 2.18 15.12 20.16
CA TRP A 98 3.05 16.03 19.41
C TRP A 98 4.54 15.74 19.62
N ILE A 99 4.89 14.94 20.62
CA ILE A 99 6.27 14.51 20.90
C ILE A 99 6.53 13.22 20.10
N PRO A 100 7.63 13.14 19.31
CA PRO A 100 8.01 11.92 18.60
C PRO A 100 8.13 10.71 19.51
N ASP A 101 7.69 9.55 19.04
CA ASP A 101 7.83 8.30 19.78
C ASP A 101 9.30 7.83 19.78
N PRO A 102 9.99 7.79 20.94
CA PRO A 102 11.39 7.38 21.00
C PRO A 102 11.62 5.91 20.63
N LEU A 103 10.57 5.09 20.64
CA LEU A 103 10.62 3.69 20.24
C LEU A 103 10.35 3.48 18.74
N LEU A 104 10.09 4.56 18.00
CA LEU A 104 9.83 4.55 16.55
C LEU A 104 8.68 3.61 16.15
N ARG A 105 7.67 3.49 17.01
CA ARG A 105 6.46 2.69 16.73
C ARG A 105 5.60 3.36 15.66
N ILE A 106 5.00 2.55 14.80
CA ILE A 106 4.03 2.99 13.79
C ILE A 106 2.65 2.57 14.27
N TYR A 107 1.72 3.53 14.32
CA TYR A 107 0.37 3.32 14.85
C TYR A 107 -0.62 3.11 13.71
N VAL A 108 -1.17 1.90 13.60
CA VAL A 108 -1.99 1.44 12.47
C VAL A 108 -3.27 2.26 12.32
N ASP A 109 -4.00 2.51 13.42
CA ASP A 109 -5.27 3.27 13.41
C ASP A 109 -5.12 4.70 12.85
N SER A 110 -3.93 5.26 12.98
CA SER A 110 -3.56 6.60 12.51
C SER A 110 -2.75 6.59 11.22
N GLY A 111 -2.66 5.44 10.52
CA GLY A 111 -1.90 5.26 9.28
C GLY A 111 -2.24 6.30 8.21
N HIS A 112 -3.50 6.73 8.12
CA HIS A 112 -3.97 7.77 7.20
C HIS A 112 -3.19 9.10 7.34
N LYS A 113 -2.61 9.40 8.50
CA LYS A 113 -1.77 10.59 8.71
C LYS A 113 -0.42 10.52 8.00
N ALA A 114 0.03 9.32 7.65
CA ALA A 114 1.25 9.12 6.87
C ALA A 114 1.01 9.18 5.34
N LYS A 115 -0.25 9.34 4.90
CA LYS A 115 -0.56 9.56 3.48
C LYS A 115 0.10 10.84 2.98
N HIS A 116 0.70 10.79 1.80
CA HIS A 116 1.38 11.92 1.18
C HIS A 116 0.83 12.21 -0.22
N GLY A 117 1.02 13.43 -0.70
CA GLY A 117 0.42 13.89 -1.96
C GLY A 117 1.09 13.34 -3.22
N SER A 118 2.33 12.85 -3.11
CA SER A 118 3.12 12.32 -4.22
C SER A 118 2.98 10.81 -4.43
N ASP A 119 1.97 10.18 -3.83
CA ASP A 119 1.67 8.76 -3.99
C ASP A 119 1.11 8.43 -5.39
N THR A 120 0.66 7.19 -5.61
CA THR A 120 0.03 6.77 -6.88
C THR A 120 -1.45 7.13 -6.99
N GLY A 121 -2.09 7.57 -5.90
CA GLY A 121 -3.52 7.88 -5.84
C GLY A 121 -4.46 6.66 -5.88
N VAL A 122 -3.92 5.44 -5.85
CA VAL A 122 -4.69 4.19 -5.92
C VAL A 122 -5.50 3.95 -4.66
N PHE A 123 -4.90 4.21 -3.49
CA PHE A 123 -5.63 4.23 -2.22
C PHE A 123 -6.31 5.59 -2.01
N ASP A 124 -7.53 5.57 -1.49
CA ASP A 124 -8.10 6.78 -0.90
C ASP A 124 -7.48 7.10 0.48
N VAL A 125 -8.02 8.11 1.16
CA VAL A 125 -7.51 8.56 2.47
C VAL A 125 -7.77 7.52 3.57
N ASP A 126 -8.84 6.74 3.43
CA ASP A 126 -9.26 5.71 4.38
C ASP A 126 -8.60 4.35 4.09
N GLY A 127 -7.78 4.27 3.03
CA GLY A 127 -7.03 3.07 2.66
C GLY A 127 -7.81 2.06 1.83
N HIS A 128 -8.95 2.43 1.24
CA HIS A 128 -9.63 1.56 0.29
C HIS A 128 -8.90 1.54 -1.05
N PHE A 129 -8.75 0.34 -1.61
CA PHE A 129 -8.18 0.13 -2.94
C PHE A 129 -9.22 0.38 -4.02
N HIS A 130 -8.89 1.24 -4.99
CA HIS A 130 -9.73 1.55 -6.14
C HIS A 130 -9.16 0.88 -7.40
N ALA A 131 -9.78 -0.23 -7.82
CA ALA A 131 -9.30 -1.04 -8.94
C ALA A 131 -9.27 -0.27 -10.28
N ASP A 132 -10.24 0.60 -10.52
CA ASP A 132 -10.31 1.49 -11.68
C ASP A 132 -9.15 2.48 -11.72
N ARG A 133 -8.77 3.05 -10.57
CA ARG A 133 -7.59 3.94 -10.45
C ARG A 133 -6.31 3.18 -10.68
N PHE A 134 -6.21 1.96 -10.14
CA PHE A 134 -5.07 1.08 -10.40
C PHE A 134 -4.93 0.75 -11.89
N ASP A 135 -6.01 0.33 -12.53
CA ASP A 135 -6.01 -0.02 -13.96
C ASP A 135 -5.63 1.19 -14.82
N THR A 136 -6.21 2.36 -14.54
CA THR A 136 -5.86 3.61 -15.23
C THR A 136 -4.39 4.00 -15.01
N MET A 137 -3.89 3.87 -13.78
CA MET A 137 -2.49 4.13 -13.45
C MET A 137 -1.56 3.19 -14.23
N PHE A 138 -1.88 1.89 -14.24
CA PHE A 138 -1.06 0.89 -14.88
C PHE A 138 -1.01 1.09 -16.41
N GLU A 139 -2.18 1.24 -17.04
CA GLU A 139 -2.31 1.45 -18.49
C GLU A 139 -1.58 2.71 -18.97
N ARG A 140 -1.53 3.75 -18.14
CA ARG A 140 -0.79 4.99 -18.45
C ARG A 140 0.72 4.75 -18.58
N TRP A 141 1.28 3.82 -17.80
CA TRP A 141 2.73 3.60 -17.70
C TRP A 141 3.21 2.38 -18.46
N ASP A 142 2.36 1.37 -18.71
CA ASP A 142 2.63 0.23 -19.60
C ASP A 142 2.49 0.65 -21.08
N VAL A 143 3.33 1.61 -21.48
CA VAL A 143 3.30 2.24 -22.82
C VAL A 143 3.48 1.21 -23.94
N ASP A 144 4.26 0.17 -23.69
CA ASP A 144 4.51 -0.95 -24.60
C ASP A 144 3.43 -2.04 -24.55
N ARG A 145 2.45 -1.92 -23.65
CA ARG A 145 1.28 -2.82 -23.52
C ARG A 145 1.66 -4.28 -23.36
N CYS A 146 2.71 -4.54 -22.59
CA CYS A 146 3.22 -5.88 -22.37
C CYS A 146 2.70 -6.51 -21.08
N GLY A 147 1.97 -5.76 -20.25
CA GLY A 147 1.46 -6.21 -18.96
C GLY A 147 2.47 -6.07 -17.81
N GLY A 148 3.59 -5.36 -18.01
CA GLY A 148 4.64 -5.19 -17.01
C GLY A 148 5.39 -3.87 -17.12
N LEU A 149 5.58 -3.20 -15.98
CA LEU A 149 6.29 -1.92 -15.91
C LEU A 149 7.80 -2.13 -15.79
N SER A 150 8.56 -1.59 -16.73
CA SER A 150 10.01 -1.49 -16.64
C SER A 150 10.46 -0.52 -15.54
N ALA A 151 11.72 -0.61 -15.12
CA ALA A 151 12.31 0.32 -14.15
C ALA A 151 12.15 1.79 -14.59
N ASP A 152 12.36 2.06 -15.88
CA ASP A 152 12.27 3.41 -16.43
C ASP A 152 10.84 3.94 -16.39
N GLN A 153 9.85 3.10 -16.67
CA GLN A 153 8.43 3.45 -16.54
C GLN A 153 8.06 3.71 -15.07
N MET A 154 8.51 2.89 -14.12
CA MET A 154 8.27 3.12 -12.69
C MET A 154 8.94 4.41 -12.18
N TRP A 155 10.16 4.73 -12.62
CA TRP A 155 10.85 5.98 -12.25
C TRP A 155 10.28 7.20 -12.93
N ALA A 156 9.79 7.07 -14.16
CA ALA A 156 9.04 8.13 -14.81
C ALA A 156 7.73 8.42 -14.06
N MET A 157 7.03 7.37 -13.60
CA MET A 157 5.85 7.48 -12.74
C MET A 157 6.16 8.23 -11.45
N TRP A 158 7.15 7.76 -10.69
CA TRP A 158 7.59 8.43 -9.47
C TRP A 158 7.88 9.92 -9.70
N LYS A 159 8.71 10.24 -10.70
CA LYS A 159 9.09 11.63 -11.01
C LYS A 159 7.88 12.50 -11.36
N LYS A 160 6.89 11.93 -12.06
CA LYS A 160 5.69 12.62 -12.51
C LYS A 160 4.72 12.93 -11.36
N ASN A 161 4.64 12.05 -10.36
CA ASN A 161 3.72 12.20 -9.23
C ASN A 161 4.19 13.19 -8.16
N ARG A 162 5.47 13.60 -8.19
CA ARG A 162 6.04 14.57 -7.25
C ARG A 162 5.27 15.90 -7.24
N LEU A 163 4.63 16.21 -6.12
CA LEU A 163 4.01 17.52 -5.89
C LEU A 163 5.03 18.53 -5.36
N ALA A 164 4.96 19.77 -5.83
CA ALA A 164 5.99 20.79 -5.58
C ALA A 164 6.30 21.05 -4.08
N ALA A 165 5.30 20.96 -3.22
CA ALA A 165 5.41 21.22 -1.77
C ALA A 165 5.45 19.94 -0.92
N ASP A 166 5.83 18.78 -1.50
CA ASP A 166 5.74 17.47 -0.84
C ASP A 166 7.07 16.70 -0.88
N VAL A 167 8.15 17.33 -0.40
CA VAL A 167 9.51 16.72 -0.42
C VAL A 167 9.55 15.41 0.38
N ALA A 168 8.83 15.31 1.49
CA ALA A 168 8.72 14.08 2.27
C ALA A 168 8.01 12.98 1.46
N GLY A 169 6.89 13.30 0.82
CA GLY A 169 6.19 12.35 -0.05
C GLY A 169 7.00 11.89 -1.26
N TRP A 170 7.97 12.69 -1.75
CA TRP A 170 8.89 12.22 -2.79
C TRP A 170 9.75 11.07 -2.29
N CYS A 171 10.29 11.18 -1.08
CA CYS A 171 11.10 10.16 -0.45
C CYS A 171 10.27 8.90 -0.15
N PHE A 172 9.05 9.07 0.34
CA PHE A 172 8.14 7.95 0.64
C PHE A 172 7.75 7.20 -0.64
N ALA A 173 7.27 7.92 -1.66
CA ALA A 173 6.95 7.31 -2.95
C ALA A 173 8.15 6.62 -3.61
N PHE A 174 9.37 7.16 -3.43
CA PHE A 174 10.58 6.50 -3.92
C PHE A 174 10.81 5.16 -3.19
N MET A 175 10.74 5.16 -1.85
CA MET A 175 10.94 3.94 -1.05
C MET A 175 9.89 2.89 -1.38
N GLU A 176 8.62 3.27 -1.53
CA GLU A 176 7.52 2.37 -1.90
C GLU A 176 7.78 1.71 -3.26
N LEU A 177 8.07 2.51 -4.29
CA LEU A 177 8.28 1.99 -5.64
C LEU A 177 9.60 1.21 -5.77
N TRP A 178 10.62 1.59 -5.01
CA TRP A 178 11.90 0.89 -4.97
C TRP A 178 11.84 -0.44 -4.24
N THR A 179 11.21 -0.49 -3.08
CA THR A 179 10.99 -1.77 -2.39
C THR A 179 10.10 -2.70 -3.20
N THR A 180 9.06 -2.15 -3.86
CA THR A 180 8.23 -2.90 -4.82
C THR A 180 9.05 -3.47 -5.97
N TRP A 181 9.95 -2.68 -6.57
CA TRP A 181 10.86 -3.15 -7.61
C TRP A 181 11.77 -4.28 -7.12
N LEU A 182 12.41 -4.09 -5.96
CA LEU A 182 13.30 -5.09 -5.38
C LEU A 182 12.58 -6.41 -5.07
N LEU A 183 11.30 -6.34 -4.70
CA LEU A 183 10.52 -7.52 -4.35
C LEU A 183 9.98 -8.23 -5.60
N LEU A 184 9.38 -7.48 -6.54
CA LEU A 184 8.49 -8.05 -7.57
C LEU A 184 9.10 -8.10 -8.96
N GLN A 185 10.25 -7.47 -9.22
CA GLN A 185 10.76 -7.47 -10.58
C GLN A 185 11.11 -8.89 -11.03
N LYS A 186 10.75 -9.21 -12.26
CA LYS A 186 11.19 -10.40 -13.00
C LYS A 186 11.50 -9.98 -14.43
N ASP A 187 12.68 -10.33 -14.90
CA ASP A 187 13.17 -10.02 -16.24
C ASP A 187 13.08 -8.51 -16.59
N GLY A 188 13.42 -7.65 -15.62
CA GLY A 188 13.44 -6.21 -15.81
C GLY A 188 12.07 -5.55 -15.77
N ARG A 189 11.04 -6.22 -15.25
CA ARG A 189 9.66 -5.71 -15.18
C ARG A 189 8.93 -6.11 -13.91
N VAL A 190 8.02 -5.24 -13.46
CA VAL A 190 7.02 -5.55 -12.43
C VAL A 190 5.69 -5.83 -13.12
N TRP A 191 5.17 -7.04 -12.98
CA TRP A 191 3.97 -7.52 -13.67
C TRP A 191 2.68 -7.02 -13.01
N LYS A 192 1.65 -6.77 -13.82
CA LYS A 192 0.39 -6.14 -13.39
C LYS A 192 -0.26 -6.83 -12.21
N GLU A 193 -0.41 -8.15 -12.28
CA GLU A 193 -1.14 -8.91 -11.25
C GLU A 193 -0.37 -8.99 -9.93
N ASP A 194 0.96 -9.11 -9.99
CA ASP A 194 1.78 -9.05 -8.77
C ASP A 194 1.72 -7.64 -8.16
N LEU A 195 1.79 -6.58 -8.97
CA LEU A 195 1.63 -5.22 -8.45
C LEU A 195 0.23 -4.99 -7.86
N ARG A 196 -0.83 -5.51 -8.50
CA ARG A 196 -2.19 -5.44 -7.97
C ARG A 196 -2.30 -6.13 -6.62
N GLY A 197 -1.75 -7.33 -6.50
CA GLY A 197 -1.71 -8.08 -5.24
C GLY A 197 -0.96 -7.34 -4.12
N CYS A 198 0.03 -6.52 -4.47
CA CYS A 198 0.72 -5.67 -3.52
C CYS A 198 -0.23 -4.59 -2.96
N TYR A 199 -1.03 -3.97 -3.83
CA TYR A 199 -2.02 -2.95 -3.42
C TYR A 199 -3.22 -3.54 -2.67
N ASP A 200 -3.74 -4.69 -3.07
CA ASP A 200 -4.92 -5.26 -2.41
C ASP A 200 -4.61 -5.96 -1.07
N GLY A 201 -3.32 -6.12 -0.74
CA GLY A 201 -2.85 -6.67 0.54
C GLY A 201 -2.71 -8.19 0.56
N THR A 202 -2.99 -8.89 -0.55
CA THR A 202 -2.93 -10.35 -0.60
C THR A 202 -1.54 -10.94 -0.85
N LEU A 203 -0.63 -10.14 -1.42
CA LEU A 203 0.62 -10.66 -1.97
C LEU A 203 1.67 -11.06 -0.93
N PHE A 204 1.84 -10.30 0.16
CA PHE A 204 2.96 -10.53 1.08
C PHE A 204 2.93 -11.89 1.77
N TRP A 205 1.73 -12.34 2.19
CA TRP A 205 1.56 -13.67 2.76
C TRP A 205 1.89 -14.77 1.76
N LYS A 206 1.45 -14.63 0.51
CA LYS A 206 1.78 -15.55 -0.59
C LYS A 206 3.29 -15.60 -0.84
N ILE A 207 3.96 -14.44 -0.86
CA ILE A 207 5.42 -14.37 -1.03
C ILE A 207 6.13 -15.04 0.14
N SER A 208 5.76 -14.73 1.38
CA SER A 208 6.36 -15.32 2.58
C SER A 208 6.26 -16.85 2.54
N GLU A 209 5.12 -17.40 2.16
CA GLU A 209 4.94 -18.85 1.98
C GLU A 209 5.86 -19.43 0.89
N LEU A 210 5.95 -18.76 -0.27
CA LEU A 210 6.82 -19.21 -1.36
C LEU A 210 8.31 -19.11 -0.99
N VAL A 211 8.72 -18.07 -0.26
CA VAL A 211 10.08 -17.90 0.26
C VAL A 211 10.42 -19.04 1.23
N GLN A 212 9.52 -19.36 2.17
CA GLN A 212 9.72 -20.45 3.12
C GLN A 212 9.83 -21.81 2.42
N LYS A 213 9.09 -22.02 1.32
CA LYS A 213 9.18 -23.22 0.48
C LYS A 213 10.39 -23.23 -0.47
N GLY A 214 11.14 -22.14 -0.56
CA GLY A 214 12.23 -21.99 -1.53
C GLY A 214 11.75 -21.92 -2.99
N GLN A 215 10.49 -21.51 -3.20
CA GLN A 215 9.81 -21.45 -4.50
C GLN A 215 9.65 -20.01 -5.02
N TRP A 216 10.11 -19.01 -4.27
CA TRP A 216 10.12 -17.62 -4.71
C TRP A 216 11.27 -17.36 -5.70
N ASP A 217 10.94 -16.94 -6.91
CA ASP A 217 11.88 -16.76 -8.03
C ASP A 217 11.95 -15.31 -8.58
N GLN A 218 11.24 -14.37 -7.95
CA GLN A 218 11.24 -12.96 -8.34
C GLN A 218 12.10 -12.11 -7.40
N GLY A 219 12.32 -10.86 -7.83
CA GLY A 219 13.01 -9.83 -7.07
C GLY A 219 14.39 -9.48 -7.67
N TYR A 220 15.04 -8.52 -7.02
CA TYR A 220 16.35 -8.03 -7.40
C TYR A 220 17.23 -7.91 -6.16
N GLY A 221 18.28 -8.73 -6.10
CA GLY A 221 19.16 -8.81 -4.95
C GLY A 221 20.57 -8.29 -5.18
N ILE A 222 21.40 -8.37 -4.13
CA ILE A 222 22.84 -8.07 -4.21
C ILE A 222 23.54 -8.96 -5.24
N ARG A 223 23.12 -10.21 -5.38
CA ARG A 223 23.67 -11.14 -6.37
C ARG A 223 23.41 -10.67 -7.80
N ASP A 224 22.19 -10.23 -8.08
CA ASP A 224 21.81 -9.67 -9.38
C ASP A 224 22.63 -8.43 -9.72
N PHE A 225 22.81 -7.53 -8.75
CA PHE A 225 23.64 -6.35 -8.91
C PHE A 225 25.08 -6.69 -9.27
N PHE A 226 25.74 -7.56 -8.50
CA PHE A 226 27.13 -7.93 -8.79
C PHE A 226 27.27 -8.73 -10.08
N ASP A 227 26.30 -9.57 -10.45
CA ASP A 227 26.33 -10.30 -11.72
C ASP A 227 26.20 -9.35 -12.91
N GLY A 228 25.30 -8.37 -12.85
CA GLY A 228 25.18 -7.31 -13.87
C GLY A 228 26.46 -6.48 -13.98
N MET A 229 27.02 -6.05 -12.85
CA MET A 229 28.27 -5.28 -12.81
C MET A 229 29.44 -6.07 -13.40
N ARG A 230 29.52 -7.37 -13.12
CA ARG A 230 30.58 -8.25 -13.63
C ARG A 230 30.44 -8.52 -15.12
N ARG A 231 29.22 -8.73 -15.63
CA ARG A 231 28.99 -9.14 -17.03
C ARG A 231 28.94 -7.97 -18.00
N GLY A 232 28.35 -6.84 -17.59
CA GLY A 232 28.13 -5.70 -18.49
C GLY A 232 28.35 -4.35 -17.85
N GLY A 233 28.92 -4.26 -16.64
CA GLY A 233 29.17 -2.98 -15.97
C GLY A 233 27.90 -2.20 -15.65
N THR A 234 26.75 -2.88 -15.56
CA THR A 234 25.43 -2.29 -15.37
C THR A 234 24.72 -2.95 -14.21
N TRP A 235 23.89 -2.19 -13.49
CA TRP A 235 22.97 -2.76 -12.50
C TRP A 235 21.79 -3.47 -13.15
N ARG A 236 21.56 -3.26 -14.46
CA ARG A 236 20.46 -3.87 -15.21
C ARG A 236 20.81 -5.30 -15.61
N ASN A 237 20.83 -6.21 -14.64
CA ASN A 237 21.29 -7.57 -14.87
C ASN A 237 20.42 -8.35 -15.88
N TRP A 238 19.16 -7.96 -16.07
CA TRP A 238 18.27 -8.54 -17.08
C TRP A 238 18.74 -8.25 -18.52
N GLU A 239 19.32 -7.07 -18.79
CA GLU A 239 19.81 -6.72 -20.14
C GLU A 239 20.99 -7.60 -20.60
N VAL A 240 21.71 -8.20 -19.66
CA VAL A 240 22.87 -9.08 -19.92
C VAL A 240 22.54 -10.58 -19.79
N LYS A 241 21.41 -10.93 -19.18
CA LYS A 241 20.92 -12.32 -19.14
C LYS A 241 20.47 -12.78 -20.52
N ASP A 242 19.78 -11.91 -21.26
CA ASP A 242 19.22 -12.25 -22.58
C ASP A 242 20.30 -12.47 -23.65
N GLN A 243 21.43 -11.75 -23.57
CA GLN A 243 22.55 -11.87 -24.51
C GLN A 243 23.29 -13.22 -24.43
N GLY A 244 23.17 -13.94 -23.30
CA GLY A 244 23.81 -15.25 -23.11
C GLY A 244 23.14 -16.39 -23.86
N HIS A 245 21.85 -16.28 -24.19
CA HIS A 245 21.11 -17.32 -24.90
C HIS A 245 21.27 -17.25 -26.43
N GLU A 246 21.58 -16.09 -26.99
CA GLU A 246 21.77 -15.94 -28.44
C GLU A 246 23.10 -16.56 -28.93
N HIS A 247 24.14 -16.61 -28.08
CA HIS A 247 25.46 -17.10 -28.49
C HIS A 247 25.60 -18.63 -28.54
N THR A 248 24.71 -19.40 -27.90
CA THR A 248 24.73 -20.87 -27.95
C THR A 248 23.93 -21.47 -29.12
N GLY A 249 23.18 -20.66 -29.87
CA GLY A 249 22.34 -21.13 -30.99
C GLY A 249 23.03 -21.17 -32.36
N SER A 250 24.22 -20.59 -32.51
CA SER A 250 24.84 -20.34 -33.84
C SER A 250 25.99 -21.30 -34.23
N MET A 251 26.25 -22.36 -33.46
CA MET A 251 27.40 -23.27 -33.72
C MET A 251 27.05 -24.68 -34.25
N ASN A 252 25.79 -25.00 -34.56
CA ASN A 252 25.40 -26.31 -35.11
C ASN A 252 24.88 -26.24 -36.56
N GLY A 253 25.60 -25.55 -37.44
CA GLY A 253 25.15 -25.32 -38.81
C GLY A 253 26.22 -25.38 -39.89
N SER A 254 27.29 -26.16 -39.74
CA SER A 254 28.28 -26.31 -40.83
C SER A 254 29.21 -27.52 -40.67
N ALA A 255 28.68 -28.73 -40.82
CA ALA A 255 29.49 -29.88 -41.25
C ALA A 255 28.62 -31.05 -41.73
N GLN A 256 28.30 -31.10 -43.02
CA GLN A 256 28.30 -32.33 -43.82
C GLN A 256 27.84 -32.06 -45.26
N LYS A 257 28.78 -32.15 -46.20
CA LYS A 257 28.66 -32.88 -47.48
C LYS A 257 29.97 -32.74 -48.25
N ASN A 258 30.81 -33.78 -48.14
CA ASN A 258 31.60 -34.27 -49.27
C ASN A 258 30.83 -35.43 -49.89
#